data_AF-A0A337SV24-F1
#
_entry.id   AF-A0A337SV24-F1
#
_cell.length_a   1.000
_cell.length_b   1.000
_cell.length_c   1.000
_cell.angle_alpha   90.00
_cell.angle_beta   90.00
_cell.angle_gamma   90.00
#
_symmetry.space_group_name_H-M   'P 1'
#
loop_
_entity.id
_entity.type
_entity.pdbx_description
1 polymer ?
#
loop_
_entity_poly.entity_id
_entity_poly.type
_entity_poly.pdbx_seq_one_letter_code
_entity_poly.pdbx_strand_id
1 'polypeptide(L)'
;MGWGAGARTGAKDGRKVANDAPGVAQALTRAPGKGLVGQAEAGGSATGNSILGHSLFPSRLAATPVTRSCALGSRSWAGWRVEVTDTPDLFTAQGRHADPDCTERASCYLLSAPGPHALLLVTQLGRFTAQDEEAARGVRELFGAGVLARAVLVFTRREDLEGGSLHDYVRATDNRALRALAAECGGRVCALDNRAEGAERDAQVGELLGLVERLALEHDGAPFTDDVYGLAWARRHARPEDTLRLVATRLVSRGPGRGRRRLEAGGRGGSGRSSSWRGSCYLSCCFSRGGGPDPD
;
A
#
# COMPACT_ATOMS: atom_id res chain seq x y z
N MET A 1 34.09 16.79 -70.10
CA MET A 1 35.57 16.86 -70.21
C MET A 1 36.07 17.05 -68.79
N GLY A 2 36.54 16.08 -68.00
CA GLY A 2 37.39 14.92 -68.28
C GLY A 2 38.74 15.16 -67.60
N TRP A 3 39.30 14.11 -66.95
CA TRP A 3 40.65 13.99 -66.34
C TRP A 3 40.74 14.51 -64.88
N GLY A 4 41.13 13.76 -63.84
CA GLY A 4 41.66 12.40 -63.72
C GLY A 4 43.12 12.39 -63.26
N ALA A 5 43.37 11.98 -62.00
CA ALA A 5 44.59 11.39 -61.39
C ALA A 5 44.64 11.81 -59.91
N GLY A 6 44.90 10.98 -58.91
CA GLY A 6 45.44 9.63 -58.86
C GLY A 6 46.37 9.56 -57.65
N ALA A 7 46.16 8.60 -56.74
CA ALA A 7 47.21 7.86 -56.02
C ALA A 7 46.59 7.04 -54.86
N ARG A 8 46.77 5.72 -54.96
CA ARG A 8 46.61 4.73 -53.90
C ARG A 8 47.99 4.28 -53.45
N THR A 9 48.24 4.25 -52.15
CA THR A 9 49.05 3.29 -51.37
C THR A 9 48.55 3.46 -49.91
N GLY A 10 48.42 2.47 -49.03
CA GLY A 10 48.81 1.07 -49.02
C GLY A 10 49.17 0.69 -47.57
N ALA A 11 48.24 0.03 -46.87
CA ALA A 11 48.42 -0.96 -45.79
C ALA A 11 49.15 -0.60 -44.47
N LYS A 12 48.43 -0.75 -43.33
CA LYS A 12 48.56 -1.84 -42.33
C LYS A 12 47.77 -1.44 -41.06
N ASP A 13 46.68 -2.13 -40.72
CA ASP A 13 46.59 -3.40 -39.97
C ASP A 13 46.44 -3.14 -38.45
N GLY A 14 45.34 -3.61 -37.85
CA GLY A 14 45.08 -3.45 -36.41
C GLY A 14 43.62 -3.38 -35.95
N ARG A 15 42.93 -4.53 -35.99
CA ARG A 15 41.74 -4.97 -35.22
C ARG A 15 41.03 -3.99 -34.25
N LYS A 16 39.69 -3.91 -34.47
CA LYS A 16 38.54 -4.18 -33.56
C LYS A 16 38.61 -3.57 -32.13
N VAL A 17 37.58 -2.89 -31.62
CA VAL A 17 36.19 -3.34 -31.41
C VAL A 17 35.29 -2.10 -31.14
N ALA A 18 34.11 -2.09 -31.77
CA ALA A 18 32.77 -1.58 -31.37
C ALA A 18 32.67 -0.36 -30.42
N ASN A 19 31.77 0.61 -30.61
CA ASN A 19 30.49 0.55 -31.31
C ASN A 19 30.04 1.96 -31.71
N ASP A 20 29.33 1.99 -32.82
CA ASP A 20 28.68 3.16 -33.42
C ASP A 20 27.61 3.77 -32.52
N ALA A 21 27.49 5.09 -32.63
CA ALA A 21 26.29 5.89 -32.37
C ALA A 21 25.27 5.67 -33.54
N PRO A 22 24.27 6.52 -33.78
CA PRO A 22 23.22 7.10 -32.94
C PRO A 22 21.79 6.82 -33.50
N GLY A 23 20.75 7.11 -32.69
CA GLY A 23 19.41 7.61 -33.08
C GLY A 23 18.53 6.84 -34.07
N VAL A 24 17.31 6.45 -33.66
CA VAL A 24 16.00 7.02 -34.03
C VAL A 24 14.84 6.08 -33.62
N ALA A 25 13.63 6.64 -33.59
CA ALA A 25 12.42 6.18 -32.91
C ALA A 25 11.67 4.95 -33.52
N GLN A 26 10.65 4.53 -32.75
CA GLN A 26 9.47 3.71 -33.07
C GLN A 26 9.58 2.17 -32.97
N ALA A 27 8.74 1.60 -32.10
CA ALA A 27 7.88 0.47 -32.46
C ALA A 27 6.75 0.31 -31.41
N LEU A 28 5.54 0.75 -31.77
CA LEU A 28 4.32 0.10 -31.31
C LEU A 28 4.28 -1.26 -32.01
N THR A 29 4.46 -2.35 -31.27
CA THR A 29 4.16 -3.69 -31.79
C THR A 29 3.16 -4.36 -30.87
N ARG A 30 1.96 -4.54 -31.40
CA ARG A 30 0.87 -5.29 -30.81
C ARG A 30 0.98 -6.74 -31.27
N ALA A 31 0.74 -7.68 -30.34
CA ALA A 31 0.31 -9.09 -30.46
C ALA A 31 1.22 -10.09 -29.69
N PRO A 32 0.75 -11.31 -29.39
CA PRO A 32 -0.29 -11.61 -28.41
C PRO A 32 0.17 -12.68 -27.38
N GLY A 33 -0.54 -12.80 -26.26
CA GLY A 33 -0.60 -14.03 -25.46
C GLY A 33 0.70 -14.52 -24.81
N LYS A 34 0.93 -14.13 -23.56
CA LYS A 34 1.45 -15.00 -22.50
C LYS A 34 1.11 -14.37 -21.16
N GLY A 35 0.11 -14.95 -20.49
CA GLY A 35 -0.30 -14.55 -19.16
C GLY A 35 0.90 -14.57 -18.23
N LEU A 36 1.32 -13.38 -17.79
CA LEU A 36 2.24 -13.23 -16.68
C LEU A 36 1.42 -13.36 -15.39
N VAL A 37 1.18 -14.60 -14.98
CA VAL A 37 0.79 -14.89 -13.59
C VAL A 37 2.06 -14.77 -12.74
N GLY A 38 2.39 -13.54 -12.39
CA GLY A 38 3.36 -13.19 -11.37
C GLY A 38 2.60 -12.60 -10.19
N GLN A 39 2.67 -13.27 -9.04
CA GLN A 39 1.90 -12.95 -7.84
C GLN A 39 2.31 -11.59 -7.27
N ALA A 40 1.43 -10.60 -7.39
CA ALA A 40 1.53 -9.35 -6.67
C ALA A 40 1.23 -9.61 -5.18
N GLU A 41 2.03 -9.02 -4.30
CA GLU A 41 1.60 -8.64 -2.96
C GLU A 41 0.29 -7.84 -3.11
N ALA A 42 -0.64 -7.90 -2.15
CA ALA A 42 -2.05 -7.48 -2.31
C ALA A 42 -2.31 -6.13 -3.01
N GLY A 43 -1.29 -5.29 -3.11
CA GLY A 43 -1.18 -4.22 -4.08
C GLY A 43 -1.07 -2.85 -3.41
N GLY A 44 -0.67 -2.82 -2.12
CA GLY A 44 -0.61 -1.59 -1.32
C GLY A 44 0.27 -0.52 -1.95
N SER A 45 1.55 -0.80 -2.20
CA SER A 45 2.45 0.19 -2.80
C SER A 45 1.96 0.69 -4.17
N ALA A 46 1.41 -0.20 -5.01
CA ALA A 46 0.81 0.18 -6.31
C ALA A 46 -0.43 1.07 -6.12
N THR A 47 -1.29 0.72 -5.17
CA THR A 47 -2.47 1.51 -4.78
C THR A 47 -2.05 2.88 -4.25
N GLY A 48 -1.01 2.94 -3.42
CA GLY A 48 -0.42 4.19 -2.95
C GLY A 48 0.08 5.06 -4.10
N ASN A 49 0.75 4.47 -5.09
CA ASN A 49 1.20 5.20 -6.29
C ASN A 49 0.01 5.72 -7.13
N SER A 50 -1.06 4.94 -7.27
CA SER A 50 -2.29 5.40 -7.93
C SER A 50 -2.92 6.57 -7.16
N ILE A 51 -2.97 6.48 -5.83
CA ILE A 51 -3.46 7.56 -4.95
C ILE A 51 -2.53 8.77 -4.96
N LEU A 52 -1.23 8.64 -5.22
CA LEU A 52 -0.33 9.78 -5.29
C LEU A 52 -0.25 10.36 -6.71
N GLY A 53 -0.61 9.58 -7.72
CA GLY A 53 -0.53 9.94 -9.13
C GLY A 53 0.89 9.91 -9.70
N HIS A 54 1.87 9.41 -8.94
CA HIS A 54 3.26 9.24 -9.34
C HIS A 54 3.89 8.02 -8.63
N SER A 55 4.94 7.45 -9.22
CA SER A 55 5.61 6.25 -8.71
C SER A 55 6.59 6.60 -7.58
N LEU A 56 6.10 6.63 -6.33
CA LEU A 56 6.91 6.88 -5.13
C LEU A 56 7.33 5.58 -4.43
N PHE A 57 6.39 4.65 -4.31
CA PHE A 57 6.59 3.39 -3.60
C PHE A 57 7.08 2.31 -4.58
N PRO A 58 8.16 1.59 -4.27
CA PRO A 58 8.65 0.52 -5.14
C PRO A 58 7.62 -0.60 -5.34
N SER A 59 6.90 -0.59 -6.46
CA SER A 59 5.95 -1.65 -6.84
C SER A 59 6.52 -2.47 -8.01
N ARG A 60 7.16 -3.60 -7.72
CA ARG A 60 7.67 -4.53 -8.74
C ARG A 60 7.22 -5.95 -8.43
N LEU A 61 6.99 -6.74 -9.47
CA LEU A 61 6.76 -8.18 -9.32
C LEU A 61 8.05 -8.83 -8.81
N ALA A 62 8.04 -9.25 -7.55
CA ALA A 62 9.19 -9.89 -6.91
C ALA A 62 8.73 -11.12 -6.11
N ALA A 63 9.63 -12.09 -6.00
CA ALA A 63 9.37 -13.27 -5.18
C ALA A 63 9.40 -12.97 -3.67
N THR A 64 10.03 -11.85 -3.27
CA THR A 64 10.21 -11.40 -1.89
C THR A 64 9.66 -9.99 -1.72
N PRO A 65 9.22 -9.62 -0.51
CA PRO A 65 8.77 -8.26 -0.22
C PRO A 65 9.81 -7.22 -0.57
N VAL A 66 9.37 -6.21 -1.34
CA VAL A 66 10.23 -5.11 -1.80
C VAL A 66 10.26 -4.00 -0.76
N THR A 67 9.13 -3.73 -0.12
CA THR A 67 8.98 -2.71 0.92
C THR A 67 9.47 -3.28 2.26
N ARG A 68 10.52 -2.66 2.81
CA ARG A 68 11.11 -3.05 4.12
C ARG A 68 10.97 -1.98 5.19
N SER A 69 10.55 -0.78 4.80
CA SER A 69 10.42 0.37 5.68
C SER A 69 9.16 1.14 5.35
N CYS A 70 8.53 1.75 6.35
CA CYS A 70 7.40 2.64 6.13
C CYS A 70 7.84 3.87 5.31
N ALA A 71 6.99 4.33 4.39
CA ALA A 71 7.27 5.49 3.55
C ALA A 71 6.04 6.40 3.47
N LEU A 72 6.25 7.71 3.57
CA LEU A 72 5.20 8.71 3.45
C LEU A 72 5.29 9.40 2.09
N GLY A 73 4.16 9.47 1.39
CA GLY A 73 3.98 10.30 0.21
C GLY A 73 2.83 11.28 0.40
N SER A 74 2.85 12.38 -0.35
CA SER A 74 1.77 13.37 -0.27
C SER A 74 1.45 13.93 -1.65
N ARG A 75 0.17 14.24 -1.88
CA ARG A 75 -0.27 15.02 -3.05
C ARG A 75 -1.37 16.02 -2.69
N SER A 76 -1.54 17.04 -3.52
CA SER A 76 -2.73 17.89 -3.46
C SER A 76 -3.86 17.29 -4.30
N TRP A 77 -5.07 17.24 -3.76
CA TRP A 77 -6.27 16.75 -4.44
C TRP A 77 -7.50 17.55 -4.03
N ALA A 78 -8.17 18.19 -4.99
CA ALA A 78 -9.40 18.97 -4.74
C ALA A 78 -9.28 19.97 -3.56
N GLY A 79 -8.13 20.63 -3.41
CA GLY A 79 -7.86 21.58 -2.31
C GLY A 79 -7.38 20.95 -1.00
N TRP A 80 -7.32 19.63 -0.91
CA TRP A 80 -6.81 18.89 0.25
C TRP A 80 -5.37 18.45 0.03
N ARG A 81 -4.59 18.41 1.11
CA ARG A 81 -3.32 17.67 1.16
C ARG A 81 -3.61 16.25 1.63
N VAL A 82 -3.43 15.31 0.72
CA VAL A 82 -3.61 13.87 0.95
C VAL A 82 -2.24 13.27 1.23
N GLU A 83 -2.10 12.61 2.37
CA GLU A 83 -0.88 11.93 2.80
C GLU A 83 -1.14 10.43 2.89
N VAL A 84 -0.27 9.64 2.28
CA VAL A 84 -0.36 8.18 2.21
C VAL A 84 0.90 7.58 2.81
N THR A 85 0.75 6.79 3.87
CA THR A 85 1.84 5.99 4.44
C THR A 85 1.76 4.57 3.90
N ASP A 86 2.72 4.16 3.06
CA ASP A 86 2.91 2.77 2.66
C ASP A 86 3.67 2.03 3.77
N THR A 87 3.14 0.88 4.16
CA THR A 87 3.77 0.04 5.19
C THR A 87 4.32 -1.25 4.57
N PRO A 88 5.46 -1.75 5.06
CA PRO A 88 5.83 -3.13 4.78
C PRO A 88 4.79 -4.08 5.38
N ASP A 89 4.94 -5.39 5.18
CA ASP A 89 4.11 -6.35 5.89
C ASP A 89 4.44 -6.30 7.40
N LEU A 90 3.63 -5.57 8.17
CA LEU A 90 3.76 -5.41 9.63
C LEU A 90 2.71 -6.20 10.42
N PHE A 91 1.70 -6.71 9.73
CA PHE A 91 0.45 -7.14 10.37
C PHE A 91 0.24 -8.64 10.30
N THR A 92 0.93 -9.35 9.40
CA THR A 92 0.96 -10.82 9.42
C THR A 92 1.92 -11.35 10.50
N ALA A 93 1.84 -12.65 10.84
CA ALA A 93 2.81 -13.26 11.73
C ALA A 93 4.25 -13.12 11.21
N GLN A 94 4.46 -13.25 9.89
CA GLN A 94 5.78 -13.11 9.30
C GLN A 94 6.31 -11.68 9.46
N GLY A 95 5.45 -10.69 9.20
CA GLY A 95 5.78 -9.28 9.39
C GLY A 95 6.18 -8.94 10.82
N ARG A 96 5.39 -9.43 11.78
CA ARG A 96 5.66 -9.24 13.21
C ARG A 96 6.96 -9.92 13.66
N HIS A 97 7.25 -11.09 13.13
CA HIS A 97 8.50 -11.79 13.39
C HIS A 97 9.70 -11.05 12.78
N ALA A 98 9.52 -10.35 11.66
CA ALA A 98 10.56 -9.53 11.04
C ALA A 98 10.79 -8.18 11.77
N ASP A 99 9.86 -7.74 12.61
CA ASP A 99 9.95 -6.49 13.40
C ASP A 99 9.81 -6.77 14.92
N PRO A 100 10.73 -7.55 15.53
CA PRO A 100 10.61 -7.97 16.93
C PRO A 100 10.66 -6.79 17.91
N ASP A 101 11.46 -5.77 17.60
CA ASP A 101 11.63 -4.57 18.42
C ASP A 101 10.55 -3.49 18.17
N CYS A 102 9.54 -3.78 17.34
CA CYS A 102 8.47 -2.84 16.97
C CYS A 102 8.98 -1.54 16.31
N THR A 103 10.15 -1.55 15.66
CA THR A 103 10.76 -0.35 15.08
C THR A 103 9.96 0.14 13.89
N GLU A 104 9.59 -0.74 12.96
CA GLU A 104 8.80 -0.34 11.80
C GLU A 104 7.34 -0.08 12.16
N ARG A 105 6.78 -0.83 13.12
CA ARG A 105 5.47 -0.48 13.70
C ARG A 105 5.50 0.91 14.34
N ALA A 106 6.55 1.28 15.07
CA ALA A 106 6.70 2.61 15.62
C ALA A 106 6.83 3.68 14.52
N SER A 107 7.62 3.40 13.47
CA SER A 107 7.75 4.28 12.30
C SER A 107 6.38 4.57 11.66
N CYS A 108 5.54 3.55 11.50
CA CYS A 108 4.16 3.71 11.02
C CYS A 108 3.35 4.67 11.90
N TYR A 109 3.43 4.57 13.23
CA TYR A 109 2.74 5.50 14.14
C TYR A 109 3.27 6.94 14.03
N LEU A 110 4.59 7.10 13.92
CA LEU A 110 5.21 8.42 13.80
C LEU A 110 4.81 9.11 12.48
N LEU A 111 4.87 8.39 11.35
CA LEU A 111 4.54 8.92 10.04
C LEU A 111 3.05 9.25 9.86
N SER A 112 2.18 8.60 10.64
CA SER A 112 0.74 8.83 10.59
C SER A 112 0.21 9.69 11.73
N ALA A 113 1.05 10.17 12.66
CA ALA A 113 0.61 11.02 13.78
C ALA A 113 0.00 12.36 13.28
N PRO A 114 -1.08 12.88 13.90
CA PRO A 114 -1.74 12.45 15.15
C PRO A 114 -2.60 11.18 15.03
N GLY A 115 -2.79 10.69 13.80
CA GLY A 115 -3.34 9.39 13.45
C GLY A 115 -4.07 9.43 12.10
N PRO A 116 -4.40 8.26 11.52
CA PRO A 116 -5.05 8.16 10.22
C PRO A 116 -6.48 8.68 10.23
N HIS A 117 -6.89 9.32 9.13
CA HIS A 117 -8.31 9.60 8.87
C HIS A 117 -9.02 8.35 8.36
N ALA A 118 -8.32 7.53 7.58
CA ALA A 118 -8.77 6.21 7.18
C ALA A 118 -7.60 5.23 7.09
N LEU A 119 -7.89 3.96 7.37
CA LEU A 119 -7.04 2.83 7.03
C LEU A 119 -7.54 2.20 5.74
N LEU A 120 -6.66 1.95 4.79
CA LEU A 120 -6.98 1.20 3.59
C LEU A 120 -6.46 -0.22 3.74
N LEU A 121 -7.39 -1.18 3.80
CA LEU A 121 -7.07 -2.60 3.79
C LEU A 121 -7.06 -3.05 2.33
N VAL A 122 -5.90 -3.38 1.79
CA VAL A 122 -5.76 -3.70 0.36
C VAL A 122 -5.78 -5.21 0.18
N THR A 123 -6.67 -5.70 -0.68
CA THR A 123 -6.79 -7.12 -1.06
C THR A 123 -7.00 -7.25 -2.57
N GLN A 124 -6.75 -8.41 -3.14
CA GLN A 124 -6.95 -8.62 -4.57
C GLN A 124 -8.37 -9.14 -4.84
N LEU A 125 -9.05 -8.59 -5.84
CA LEU A 125 -10.34 -9.11 -6.28
C LEU A 125 -10.25 -10.60 -6.63
N GLY A 126 -11.27 -11.37 -6.22
CA GLY A 126 -11.31 -12.82 -6.43
C GLY A 126 -10.39 -13.62 -5.50
N ARG A 127 -9.53 -12.97 -4.71
CA ARG A 127 -8.50 -13.63 -3.93
C ARG A 127 -8.37 -13.03 -2.52
N PHE A 128 -9.33 -13.37 -1.68
CA PHE A 128 -9.25 -13.15 -0.23
C PHE A 128 -8.83 -14.44 0.48
N THR A 129 -7.70 -14.40 1.16
CA THR A 129 -7.01 -15.57 1.71
C THR A 129 -6.90 -15.52 3.23
N ALA A 130 -6.48 -16.64 3.83
CA ALA A 130 -6.19 -16.72 5.27
C ALA A 130 -5.16 -15.67 5.73
N GLN A 131 -4.33 -15.19 4.82
CA GLN A 131 -3.35 -14.17 5.12
C GLN A 131 -3.95 -12.76 5.16
N ASP A 132 -4.93 -12.46 4.31
CA ASP A 132 -5.70 -11.22 4.41
C ASP A 132 -6.45 -11.17 5.75
N GLU A 133 -7.01 -12.31 6.18
CA GLU A 133 -7.64 -12.44 7.51
C GLU A 133 -6.66 -12.24 8.65
N GLU A 134 -5.47 -12.86 8.55
CA GLU A 134 -4.42 -12.72 9.54
C GLU A 134 -3.95 -11.27 9.64
N ALA A 135 -3.76 -10.60 8.52
CA ALA A 135 -3.30 -9.24 8.50
C ALA A 135 -4.39 -8.29 9.06
N ALA A 136 -5.68 -8.53 8.76
CA ALA A 136 -6.78 -7.78 9.36
C ALA A 136 -6.86 -8.01 10.89
N ARG A 137 -6.60 -9.24 11.36
CA ARG A 137 -6.43 -9.52 12.79
C ARG A 137 -5.24 -8.75 13.35
N GLY A 138 -4.17 -8.67 12.55
CA GLY A 138 -2.98 -7.91 12.82
C GLY A 138 -3.21 -6.46 13.16
N VAL A 139 -4.02 -5.79 12.33
CA VAL A 139 -4.49 -4.43 12.52
C VAL A 139 -5.30 -4.27 13.80
N ARG A 140 -6.26 -5.18 14.06
CA ARG A 140 -7.07 -5.16 15.30
C ARG A 140 -6.19 -5.30 16.55
N GLU A 141 -5.16 -6.12 16.49
CA GLU A 141 -4.24 -6.31 17.63
C GLU A 141 -3.32 -5.10 17.85
N LEU A 142 -2.91 -4.41 16.78
CA LEU A 142 -2.02 -3.25 16.90
C LEU A 142 -2.74 -1.97 17.34
N PHE A 143 -3.90 -1.69 16.75
CA PHE A 143 -4.64 -0.44 16.95
C PHE A 143 -5.90 -0.63 17.82
N GLY A 144 -6.32 -1.87 18.09
CA GLY A 144 -7.58 -2.18 18.74
C GLY A 144 -8.71 -2.46 17.75
N ALA A 145 -9.71 -3.24 18.17
CA ALA A 145 -10.80 -3.70 17.29
C ALA A 145 -11.63 -2.56 16.67
N GLY A 146 -11.75 -1.42 17.36
CA GLY A 146 -12.50 -0.26 16.88
C GLY A 146 -11.89 0.44 15.66
N VAL A 147 -10.63 0.15 15.30
CA VAL A 147 -9.96 0.78 14.17
C VAL A 147 -10.63 0.47 12.82
N LEU A 148 -11.30 -0.68 12.70
CA LEU A 148 -11.98 -1.08 11.46
C LEU A 148 -13.21 -0.23 11.15
N ALA A 149 -13.79 0.43 12.16
CA ALA A 149 -14.79 1.45 11.92
C ALA A 149 -14.24 2.62 11.10
N ARG A 150 -12.92 2.82 11.07
CA ARG A 150 -12.20 3.79 10.23
C ARG A 150 -11.47 3.16 9.04
N ALA A 151 -11.86 1.95 8.64
CA ALA A 151 -11.26 1.27 7.50
C ALA A 151 -12.13 1.31 6.23
N VAL A 152 -11.46 1.31 5.08
CA VAL A 152 -12.02 1.07 3.75
C VAL A 152 -11.33 -0.15 3.17
N LEU A 153 -12.11 -1.13 2.69
CA LEU A 153 -11.57 -2.32 2.03
C LEU A 153 -11.40 -2.04 0.54
N VAL A 154 -10.15 -2.01 0.08
CA VAL A 154 -9.77 -1.70 -1.30
C VAL A 154 -9.42 -2.98 -2.05
N PHE A 155 -10.14 -3.24 -3.13
CA PHE A 155 -9.89 -4.36 -4.03
C PHE A 155 -9.02 -3.90 -5.20
N THR A 156 -7.87 -4.53 -5.37
CA THR A 156 -7.06 -4.35 -6.58
C THR A 156 -7.56 -5.27 -7.68
N ARG A 157 -7.15 -4.96 -8.91
CA ARG A 157 -7.59 -5.65 -10.13
C ARG A 157 -9.06 -5.40 -10.48
N ARG A 158 -9.48 -4.13 -10.46
CA ARG A 158 -10.85 -3.73 -10.84
C ARG A 158 -11.27 -4.25 -12.22
N GLU A 159 -10.33 -4.44 -13.15
CA GLU A 159 -10.59 -4.97 -14.49
C GLU A 159 -11.24 -6.36 -14.47
N ASP A 160 -10.98 -7.16 -13.43
CA ASP A 160 -11.55 -8.51 -13.26
C ASP A 160 -13.05 -8.47 -12.90
N LEU A 161 -13.64 -7.29 -12.60
CA LEU A 161 -15.09 -7.14 -12.45
C LEU A 161 -15.83 -7.13 -13.79
N GLU A 162 -15.14 -6.89 -14.92
CA GLU A 162 -15.73 -6.82 -16.27
C GLU A 162 -16.94 -5.86 -16.36
N GLY A 163 -16.88 -4.73 -15.63
CA GLY A 163 -17.97 -3.74 -15.55
C GLY A 163 -19.07 -4.08 -14.53
N GLY A 164 -18.94 -5.20 -13.82
CA GLY A 164 -19.82 -5.60 -12.73
C GLY A 164 -19.71 -4.72 -11.48
N SER A 165 -20.73 -4.83 -10.63
CA SER A 165 -20.83 -4.10 -9.37
C SER A 165 -19.99 -4.75 -8.27
N LEU A 166 -19.04 -4.00 -7.70
CA LEU A 166 -18.25 -4.45 -6.56
C LEU A 166 -19.12 -4.79 -5.35
N HIS A 167 -20.17 -4.00 -5.10
CA HIS A 167 -21.09 -4.25 -4.00
C HIS A 167 -21.84 -5.58 -4.18
N ASP A 168 -22.23 -5.92 -5.40
CA ASP A 168 -22.85 -7.21 -5.69
C ASP A 168 -21.87 -8.37 -5.52
N TYR A 169 -20.62 -8.20 -5.95
CA TYR A 169 -19.55 -9.17 -5.70
C TYR A 169 -19.37 -9.46 -4.20
N VAL A 170 -19.25 -8.42 -3.38
CA VAL A 170 -19.07 -8.55 -1.92
C VAL A 170 -20.30 -9.14 -1.25
N ARG A 171 -21.51 -8.83 -1.73
CA ARG A 171 -22.77 -9.37 -1.20
C ARG A 171 -22.94 -10.85 -1.57
N ALA A 172 -22.57 -11.25 -2.78
CA ALA A 172 -22.78 -12.58 -3.32
C ALA A 172 -21.64 -13.57 -2.98
N THR A 173 -20.47 -13.10 -2.55
CA THR A 173 -19.31 -13.97 -2.26
C THR A 173 -19.59 -15.01 -1.17
N ASP A 174 -19.27 -16.28 -1.41
CA ASP A 174 -19.35 -17.34 -0.39
C ASP A 174 -18.26 -17.25 0.67
N ASN A 175 -17.27 -16.37 0.47
CA ASN A 175 -16.21 -16.13 1.45
C ASN A 175 -16.78 -15.36 2.67
N ARG A 176 -17.13 -16.11 3.71
CA ARG A 176 -17.71 -15.55 4.95
C ARG A 176 -16.76 -14.58 5.66
N ALA A 177 -15.46 -14.83 5.61
CA ALA A 177 -14.47 -13.98 6.26
C ALA A 177 -14.35 -12.62 5.56
N LEU A 178 -14.35 -12.61 4.22
CA LEU A 178 -14.40 -11.39 3.43
C LEU A 178 -15.68 -10.59 3.74
N ARG A 179 -16.83 -11.26 3.77
CA ARG A 179 -18.12 -10.63 4.07
C ARG A 179 -18.16 -10.04 5.48
N ALA A 180 -17.60 -10.74 6.47
CA ALA A 180 -17.48 -10.24 7.84
C ALA A 180 -16.56 -9.02 7.92
N LEU A 181 -15.38 -9.06 7.28
CA LEU A 181 -14.46 -7.92 7.25
C LEU A 181 -15.10 -6.70 6.59
N ALA A 182 -15.80 -6.88 5.46
CA ALA A 182 -16.52 -5.80 4.80
C ALA A 182 -17.60 -5.19 5.72
N ALA A 183 -18.30 -6.02 6.50
CA ALA A 183 -19.29 -5.54 7.47
C ALA A 183 -18.64 -4.77 8.65
N GLU A 184 -17.49 -5.24 9.16
CA GLU A 184 -16.71 -4.51 10.18
C GLU A 184 -16.19 -3.16 9.66
N CYS A 185 -15.88 -3.09 8.37
CA CYS A 185 -15.58 -1.85 7.65
C CYS A 185 -16.84 -1.06 7.26
N GLY A 186 -18.01 -1.32 7.87
CA GLY A 186 -19.24 -0.56 7.62
C GLY A 186 -19.77 -0.65 6.18
N GLY A 187 -19.39 -1.69 5.42
CA GLY A 187 -19.72 -1.84 4.01
C GLY A 187 -18.91 -0.95 3.06
N ARG A 188 -17.90 -0.21 3.56
CA ARG A 188 -17.04 0.66 2.75
C ARG A 188 -16.05 -0.16 1.94
N VAL A 189 -16.37 -0.32 0.66
CA VAL A 189 -15.55 -1.05 -0.32
C VAL A 189 -15.25 -0.16 -1.53
N CYS A 190 -14.07 -0.31 -2.12
CA CYS A 190 -13.67 0.38 -3.34
C CYS A 190 -12.84 -0.56 -4.21
N ALA A 191 -12.87 -0.41 -5.54
CA ALA A 191 -12.03 -1.18 -6.45
C ALA A 191 -11.13 -0.25 -7.27
N LEU A 192 -9.86 -0.64 -7.43
CA LEU A 192 -8.87 0.09 -8.21
C LEU A 192 -8.22 -0.83 -9.26
N ASP A 193 -8.11 -0.33 -10.49
CA ASP A 193 -7.13 -0.82 -11.45
C ASP A 193 -5.87 0.04 -11.30
N ASN A 194 -4.82 -0.54 -10.73
CA ASN A 194 -3.55 0.16 -10.51
C ASN A 194 -2.76 0.41 -11.81
N ARG A 195 -3.24 -0.09 -12.96
CA ARG A 195 -2.70 0.18 -14.30
C ARG A 195 -3.43 1.31 -15.01
N ALA A 196 -4.56 1.78 -14.49
CA ALA A 196 -5.28 2.90 -15.06
C ALA A 196 -4.43 4.18 -15.05
N GLU A 197 -4.56 4.99 -16.09
CA GLU A 197 -3.83 6.24 -16.28
C GLU A 197 -4.79 7.40 -16.55
N GLY A 198 -4.29 8.64 -16.40
CA GLY A 198 -5.04 9.86 -16.72
C GLY A 198 -6.40 9.95 -16.03
N ALA A 199 -7.44 10.26 -16.81
CA ALA A 199 -8.79 10.49 -16.30
C ALA A 199 -9.42 9.26 -15.64
N GLU A 200 -9.09 8.04 -16.10
CA GLU A 200 -9.62 6.81 -15.49
C GLU A 200 -9.04 6.59 -14.09
N ARG A 201 -7.72 6.78 -13.95
CA ARG A 201 -7.05 6.77 -12.64
C ARG A 201 -7.65 7.81 -11.71
N ASP A 202 -7.85 9.03 -12.21
CA ASP A 202 -8.32 10.12 -11.39
C ASP A 202 -9.79 9.92 -10.96
N ALA A 203 -10.63 9.33 -11.81
CA ALA A 203 -12.00 8.96 -11.48
C ALA A 203 -12.07 7.94 -10.34
N GLN A 204 -11.35 6.81 -10.45
CA GLN A 204 -11.36 5.78 -9.42
C GLN A 204 -10.74 6.25 -8.09
N VAL A 205 -9.72 7.10 -8.15
CA VAL A 205 -9.14 7.67 -6.93
C VAL A 205 -10.08 8.71 -6.33
N GLY A 206 -10.83 9.46 -7.14
CA GLY A 206 -11.90 10.34 -6.67
C GLY A 206 -12.98 9.58 -5.90
N GLU A 207 -13.40 8.40 -6.37
CA GLU A 207 -14.33 7.53 -5.64
C GLU A 207 -13.78 7.12 -4.26
N LEU A 208 -12.52 6.70 -4.21
CA LEU A 208 -11.85 6.32 -2.96
C LEU A 208 -11.72 7.49 -1.99
N LEU A 209 -11.23 8.64 -2.45
CA LEU A 209 -11.04 9.80 -1.58
C LEU A 209 -12.38 10.39 -1.12
N GLY A 210 -13.44 10.29 -1.92
CA GLY A 210 -14.80 10.61 -1.49
C GLY A 210 -15.32 9.67 -0.39
N LEU A 211 -14.96 8.39 -0.41
CA LEU A 211 -15.26 7.47 0.71
C LEU A 211 -14.50 7.87 1.97
N VAL A 212 -13.22 8.23 1.85
CA VAL A 212 -12.41 8.67 2.99
C VAL A 212 -12.91 9.98 3.57
N GLU A 213 -13.31 10.94 2.72
CA GLU A 213 -13.89 12.21 3.16
C GLU A 213 -15.20 11.99 3.93
N ARG A 214 -16.12 11.16 3.42
CA ARG A 214 -17.34 10.80 4.15
C ARG A 214 -17.04 10.15 5.49
N LEU A 215 -16.08 9.22 5.52
CA LEU A 215 -15.66 8.57 6.74
C LEU A 215 -15.05 9.55 7.75
N ALA A 216 -14.27 10.52 7.29
CA ALA A 216 -13.75 11.57 8.15
C ALA A 216 -14.91 12.41 8.74
N LEU A 217 -15.90 12.78 7.93
CA LEU A 217 -17.08 13.53 8.38
C LEU A 217 -17.96 12.75 9.37
N GLU A 218 -18.13 11.43 9.18
CA GLU A 218 -18.80 10.54 10.15
C GLU A 218 -18.13 10.55 11.54
N HIS A 219 -16.86 10.96 11.58
CA HIS A 219 -16.06 11.09 12.79
C HIS A 219 -15.70 12.54 13.13
N ASP A 220 -16.51 13.51 12.71
CA ASP A 220 -16.34 14.96 12.98
C ASP A 220 -14.98 15.52 12.50
N GLY A 221 -14.39 14.91 11.47
CA GLY A 221 -13.06 15.21 10.97
C GLY A 221 -11.93 14.74 11.88
N ALA A 222 -12.22 14.07 13.00
CA ALA A 222 -11.21 13.61 13.93
C ALA A 222 -10.47 12.37 13.38
N PRO A 223 -9.13 12.34 13.46
CA PRO A 223 -8.36 11.14 13.12
C PRO A 223 -8.59 10.02 14.14
N PHE A 224 -8.25 8.80 13.75
CA PHE A 224 -8.04 7.71 14.69
C PHE A 224 -6.93 8.04 15.66
N THR A 225 -7.11 7.75 16.95
CA THR A 225 -6.07 7.96 17.95
C THR A 225 -6.18 6.94 19.06
N ASP A 226 -5.05 6.64 19.69
CA ASP A 226 -4.89 5.77 20.84
C ASP A 226 -3.75 6.30 21.74
N ASP A 227 -3.37 5.59 22.81
CA ASP A 227 -2.30 6.07 23.69
C ASP A 227 -0.91 6.13 23.01
N VAL A 228 -0.68 5.37 21.95
CA VAL A 228 0.59 5.41 21.20
C VAL A 228 0.61 6.59 20.24
N TYR A 229 -0.49 6.87 19.53
CA TYR A 229 -0.63 8.11 18.76
C TYR A 229 -0.54 9.35 19.64
N GLY A 230 -1.17 9.34 20.82
CA GLY A 230 -1.06 10.42 21.80
C GLY A 230 0.39 10.66 22.23
N LEU A 231 1.15 9.59 22.48
CA LEU A 231 2.57 9.66 22.81
C LEU A 231 3.42 10.23 21.66
N ALA A 232 3.21 9.74 20.44
CA ALA A 232 3.91 10.24 19.25
C ALA A 232 3.62 11.72 19.02
N TRP A 233 2.35 12.12 19.10
CA TRP A 233 1.91 13.51 18.90
C TRP A 233 2.44 14.47 19.96
N ALA A 234 2.47 14.05 21.24
CA ALA A 234 3.03 14.85 22.33
C ALA A 234 4.53 15.14 22.13
N ARG A 235 5.24 14.26 21.42
CA ARG A 235 6.68 14.37 21.16
C ARG A 235 7.04 14.79 19.73
N ARG A 236 6.10 15.35 18.97
CA ARG A 236 6.33 15.80 17.58
C ARG A 236 7.46 16.83 17.41
N HIS A 237 7.83 17.53 18.50
CA HIS A 237 8.93 18.51 18.53
C HIS A 237 10.24 17.94 19.11
N ALA A 238 10.24 16.69 19.56
CA ALA A 238 11.44 16.02 20.03
C ALA A 238 12.21 15.41 18.84
N ARG A 239 13.44 14.93 19.10
CA ARG A 239 14.22 14.22 18.08
C ARG A 239 13.47 12.98 17.60
N PRO A 240 13.31 12.78 16.28
CA PRO A 240 12.58 11.64 15.73
C PRO A 240 13.08 10.29 16.25
N GLU A 241 14.39 10.13 16.41
CA GLU A 241 15.01 8.88 16.87
C GLU A 241 14.64 8.56 18.33
N ASP A 242 14.58 9.58 19.19
CA ASP A 242 14.19 9.41 20.60
C ASP A 242 12.71 9.05 20.71
N THR A 243 11.87 9.71 19.92
CA THR A 243 10.43 9.42 19.86
C THR A 243 10.16 8.02 19.31
N LEU A 244 10.88 7.63 18.25
CA LEU A 244 10.79 6.30 17.65
C LEU A 244 11.14 5.20 18.67
N ARG A 245 12.27 5.33 19.36
CA ARG A 245 12.71 4.36 20.40
C ARG A 245 11.68 4.24 21.53
N LEU A 246 11.12 5.36 21.97
CA LEU A 246 10.13 5.37 23.04
C LEU A 246 8.81 4.71 22.60
N VAL A 247 8.32 5.04 21.40
CA VAL A 247 7.11 4.43 20.84
C VAL A 247 7.31 2.93 20.60
N ALA A 248 8.45 2.52 20.06
CA ALA A 248 8.80 1.11 19.88
C ALA A 248 8.79 0.36 21.22
N THR A 249 9.42 0.92 22.26
CA THR A 249 9.41 0.37 23.62
C THR A 249 7.99 0.26 24.18
N ARG A 250 7.14 1.26 23.93
CA ARG A 250 5.72 1.24 24.34
C ARG A 250 4.95 0.12 23.66
N LEU A 251 5.18 -0.10 22.37
CA LEU A 251 4.54 -1.17 21.59
C LEU A 251 4.99 -2.56 22.06
N VAL A 252 6.28 -2.76 22.34
CA VAL A 252 6.79 -4.00 22.94
C VAL A 252 6.13 -4.25 24.29
N SER A 253 6.00 -3.22 25.13
CA SER A 253 5.43 -3.31 26.48
C SER A 253 3.93 -3.60 26.50
N ARG A 254 3.18 -3.25 25.45
CA ARG A 254 1.74 -3.56 25.35
C ARG A 254 1.48 -5.07 25.32
N GLY A 255 2.44 -5.85 24.82
CA GLY A 255 2.30 -7.29 24.58
C GLY A 255 1.15 -7.62 23.61
N PRO A 256 1.00 -8.90 23.20
CA PRO A 256 -0.20 -9.32 22.49
C PRO A 256 -1.40 -9.31 23.44
N GLY A 257 -2.24 -8.27 23.36
CA GLY A 257 -3.64 -8.32 23.78
C GLY A 257 -3.95 -8.40 25.28
N ARG A 258 -3.33 -7.59 26.15
CA ARG A 258 -3.86 -7.39 27.52
C ARG A 258 -4.91 -6.28 27.56
N GLY A 259 -6.13 -6.62 27.14
CA GLY A 259 -7.32 -5.78 27.29
C GLY A 259 -8.64 -6.53 27.09
N ARG A 260 -9.19 -7.07 28.19
CA ARG A 260 -10.58 -7.56 28.44
C ARG A 260 -10.96 -9.03 28.09
N ARG A 261 -11.01 -9.82 29.17
CA ARG A 261 -11.88 -10.99 29.51
C ARG A 261 -12.40 -11.91 28.39
N ARG A 262 -11.80 -13.12 28.38
CA ARG A 262 -12.39 -14.48 28.37
C ARG A 262 -13.68 -14.72 27.56
N LEU A 263 -13.52 -15.39 26.43
CA LEU A 263 -14.24 -16.62 26.10
C LEU A 263 -13.25 -17.60 25.41
N GLU A 264 -12.84 -18.63 26.14
CA GLU A 264 -12.37 -19.90 25.56
C GLU A 264 -13.63 -20.66 25.07
N ALA A 265 -13.64 -21.58 24.10
CA ALA A 265 -12.61 -22.49 23.62
C ALA A 265 -13.02 -23.08 22.26
N GLY A 266 -12.06 -23.68 21.54
CA GLY A 266 -12.30 -24.90 20.75
C GLY A 266 -11.76 -24.89 19.33
N GLY A 267 -10.67 -25.61 19.07
CA GLY A 267 -10.27 -25.98 17.72
C GLY A 267 -8.88 -26.57 17.61
N ARG A 268 -8.79 -27.88 17.38
CA ARG A 268 -7.58 -28.71 17.38
C ARG A 268 -6.64 -28.41 16.21
N GLY A 269 -5.34 -28.63 16.47
CA GLY A 269 -4.26 -28.52 15.50
C GLY A 269 -4.31 -29.58 14.40
N GLY A 270 -3.93 -29.15 13.20
CA GLY A 270 -3.56 -30.01 12.08
C GLY A 270 -2.18 -29.57 11.58
N SER A 271 -1.22 -30.50 11.61
CA SER A 271 0.10 -30.33 11.03
C SER A 271 0.01 -30.45 9.51
N GLY A 272 0.14 -29.32 8.80
CA GLY A 272 0.28 -29.26 7.35
C GLY A 272 1.61 -28.62 6.99
N ARG A 273 2.42 -29.29 6.16
CA ARG A 273 3.72 -28.82 5.69
C ARG A 273 3.56 -27.45 5.01
N SER A 274 4.26 -26.44 5.52
CA SER A 274 4.18 -25.06 5.05
C SER A 274 5.00 -24.86 3.77
N SER A 275 4.31 -24.70 2.64
CA SER A 275 4.83 -23.91 1.53
C SER A 275 4.58 -22.44 1.86
N SER A 276 5.66 -21.71 2.09
CA SER A 276 5.73 -20.35 2.59
C SER A 276 5.40 -19.28 1.53
N TRP A 277 5.17 -18.06 2.06
CA TRP A 277 5.24 -16.72 1.43
C TRP A 277 3.94 -16.13 0.80
N ARG A 278 3.47 -14.95 1.30
CA ARG A 278 3.42 -13.63 0.58
C ARG A 278 2.50 -12.53 1.18
N GLY A 279 3.05 -11.39 1.62
CA GLY A 279 2.46 -10.28 2.42
C GLY A 279 1.16 -9.57 1.95
N SER A 280 0.45 -8.99 2.93
CA SER A 280 -0.64 -7.99 2.78
C SER A 280 -0.11 -6.61 3.19
N CYS A 281 -0.47 -5.56 2.45
CA CYS A 281 0.02 -4.19 2.65
C CYS A 281 -1.11 -3.28 3.13
N TYR A 282 -0.77 -2.34 4.00
CA TYR A 282 -1.71 -1.37 4.57
C TYR A 282 -1.29 0.02 4.14
N LEU A 283 -2.28 0.87 3.89
CA LEU A 283 -2.05 2.29 3.68
C LEU A 283 -2.81 3.06 4.76
N SER A 284 -2.12 3.97 5.42
CA SER A 284 -2.75 4.99 6.24
C SER A 284 -2.96 6.24 5.38
N CYS A 285 -4.17 6.77 5.35
CA CYS A 285 -4.50 8.01 4.63
C CYS A 285 -4.83 9.13 5.63
N CYS A 286 -4.10 10.24 5.53
CA CYS A 286 -4.35 11.45 6.30
C CYS A 286 -4.79 12.59 5.37
N PHE A 287 -5.82 13.32 5.79
CA PHE A 287 -6.26 14.55 5.15
C PHE A 287 -5.87 15.73 6.02
N SER A 288 -5.23 16.73 5.43
CA SER A 288 -5.16 18.07 6.02
C SER A 288 -5.70 19.08 5.01
N ARG A 289 -6.52 20.02 5.48
CA ARG A 289 -6.86 21.18 4.64
C ARG A 289 -5.56 21.93 4.36
N GLY A 290 -5.27 22.19 3.09
CA GLY A 290 -4.12 23.02 2.74
C GLY A 290 -4.24 24.36 3.46
N GLY A 291 -3.26 24.69 4.29
CA GLY A 291 -3.08 26.07 4.72
C GLY A 291 -2.94 26.94 3.47
N GLY A 292 -3.70 28.03 3.41
CA GLY A 292 -3.43 29.08 2.43
C GLY A 292 -1.98 29.57 2.56
N PRO A 293 -1.45 30.26 1.54
CA PRO A 293 -0.12 30.85 1.64
C PRO A 293 -0.04 31.72 2.90
N ASP A 294 1.06 31.57 3.66
CA ASP A 294 1.37 32.45 4.79
C ASP A 294 1.22 33.92 4.35
N PRO A 295 0.57 34.79 5.13
CA PRO A 295 0.61 36.21 4.86
C PRO A 295 2.06 36.70 5.04
N ASP A 296 2.54 37.44 4.03
CA ASP A 296 3.88 38.04 3.92
C ASP A 296 4.40 38.72 5.20
#